data_AF-A0A2U8TSS7-F1
#
_entry.id   AF-A0A2U8TSS7-F1
#
_cell.length_a   1.000
_cell.length_b   1.000
_cell.length_c   1.000
_cell.angle_alpha   90.00
_cell.angle_beta   90.00
_cell.angle_gamma   90.00
#
_symmetry.space_group_name_H-M   'P 1'
#
loop_
_entity.id
_entity.type
_entity.pdbx_description
1 polymer ?
#
loop_
_entity_poly.entity_id
_entity_poly.type
_entity_poly.pdbx_seq_one_letter_code
_entity_poly.pdbx_strand_id
1 'polypeptide(L)'
;MMPSIINSELSALKKGKIRAGFITQGKTIFILFEIGDILFECPFNPSIIPQDLISIPDLTNANQRMVVDMHVIDTDTNNLCALRSFTLAPVLTEKFITHANKIRETANVICEPENIRHQSLISMFKTAKLYKCGV
;
A
#
# COMPACT_ATOMS: atom_id res chain seq x y z
N MET A 1 -5.93 -10.07 4.77
CA MET A 1 -6.28 -11.37 5.38
C MET A 1 -6.05 -11.25 6.86
N MET A 2 -7.03 -11.63 7.68
CA MET A 2 -6.95 -11.56 9.14
C MET A 2 -7.68 -12.77 9.72
N PRO A 3 -7.13 -13.51 10.70
CA PRO A 3 -7.83 -14.63 11.33
C PRO A 3 -8.87 -14.12 12.34
N SER A 4 -10.01 -14.81 12.45
CA SER A 4 -11.03 -14.57 13.49
C SER A 4 -11.42 -13.08 13.62
N ILE A 5 -11.71 -12.43 12.49
CA ILE A 5 -12.00 -10.98 12.45
C ILE A 5 -13.17 -10.64 13.39
N ILE A 6 -12.92 -9.75 14.35
CA ILE A 6 -13.96 -9.31 15.28
C ILE A 6 -14.77 -8.14 14.70
N ASN A 7 -15.98 -7.93 15.22
CA ASN A 7 -16.90 -6.92 14.70
C ASN A 7 -16.35 -5.49 14.74
N SER A 8 -15.52 -5.14 15.74
CA SER A 8 -14.88 -3.83 15.83
C SER A 8 -13.88 -3.61 14.69
N GLU A 9 -13.04 -4.61 14.40
CA GLU A 9 -12.08 -4.57 13.30
C GLU A 9 -12.81 -4.47 11.96
N LEU A 10 -13.84 -5.29 11.76
CA LEU A 10 -14.63 -5.26 10.54
C LEU A 10 -15.31 -3.90 10.34
N SER A 11 -15.80 -3.28 11.41
CA SER A 11 -16.39 -1.93 11.38
C SER A 11 -15.35 -0.87 11.00
N ALA A 12 -14.15 -0.93 11.59
CA ALA A 12 -13.04 -0.05 11.25
C ALA A 12 -12.63 -0.22 9.77
N LEU A 13 -12.50 -1.45 9.28
CA LEU A 13 -12.15 -1.73 7.88
C LEU A 13 -13.22 -1.21 6.91
N LYS A 14 -14.51 -1.37 7.23
CA LYS A 14 -15.63 -0.90 6.40
C LYS A 14 -15.78 0.62 6.36
N LYS A 15 -15.61 1.30 7.50
CA LYS A 15 -16.02 2.72 7.65
C LYS A 15 -14.97 3.65 8.24
N GLY A 16 -13.89 3.11 8.79
CA GLY A 16 -12.83 3.88 9.44
C GLY A 16 -12.21 4.91 8.51
N LYS A 17 -11.79 6.05 9.07
CA LYS A 17 -11.04 7.07 8.32
C LYS A 17 -9.73 6.44 7.84
N ILE A 18 -9.36 6.72 6.61
CA ILE A 18 -8.14 6.18 6.01
C ILE A 18 -7.09 7.27 5.91
N ARG A 19 -5.90 6.95 6.38
CA ARG A 19 -4.68 7.69 6.07
C ARG A 19 -3.67 6.71 5.47
N ALA A 20 -2.91 7.17 4.50
CA ALA A 20 -1.88 6.35 3.90
C ALA A 20 -0.59 7.14 3.68
N GLY A 21 0.51 6.43 3.65
CA GLY A 21 1.82 6.95 3.29
C GLY A 21 2.67 5.79 2.77
N PHE A 22 3.93 6.07 2.49
CA PHE A 22 4.88 4.99 2.26
C PHE A 22 6.26 5.37 2.76
N ILE A 23 7.07 4.35 3.00
CA ILE A 23 8.53 4.47 3.11
C ILE A 23 9.17 3.53 2.09
N THR A 24 10.44 3.75 1.81
CA THR A 24 11.20 2.90 0.88
C THR A 24 12.41 2.31 1.58
N GLN A 25 12.66 1.02 1.33
CA GLN A 25 13.93 0.37 1.69
C GLN A 25 14.41 -0.42 0.47
N GLY A 26 15.56 -0.04 -0.09
CA GLY A 26 15.99 -0.60 -1.38
C GLY A 26 14.98 -0.33 -2.49
N LYS A 27 14.63 -1.36 -3.25
CA LYS A 27 13.59 -1.42 -4.29
C LYS A 27 12.21 -1.76 -3.74
N THR A 28 12.05 -1.93 -2.42
CA THR A 28 10.75 -2.19 -1.80
C THR A 28 10.11 -0.90 -1.29
N ILE A 29 8.90 -0.63 -1.77
CA ILE A 29 8.01 0.42 -1.28
C ILE A 29 7.09 -0.23 -0.23
N PHE A 30 7.17 0.21 1.02
CA PHE A 30 6.24 -0.20 2.06
C PHE A 30 5.10 0.80 2.13
N ILE A 31 3.95 0.42 1.55
CA ILE A 31 2.74 1.23 1.61
C ILE A 31 2.12 1.01 2.99
N LEU A 32 1.85 2.10 3.70
CA LEU A 32 1.34 2.08 5.06
C LEU A 32 -0.10 2.59 5.06
N PHE A 33 -1.00 1.85 5.70
CA PHE A 33 -2.41 2.24 5.85
C PHE A 33 -2.79 2.30 7.33
N GLU A 34 -3.31 3.45 7.76
CA GLU A 34 -4.01 3.64 9.03
C GLU A 34 -5.51 3.70 8.71
N ILE A 35 -6.27 2.70 9.16
CA ILE A 35 -7.71 2.58 8.93
C ILE A 35 -8.43 2.51 10.27
N GLY A 36 -9.01 3.63 10.70
CA GLY A 36 -9.48 3.74 12.08
C GLY A 36 -8.30 3.65 13.05
N ASP A 37 -8.30 2.62 13.89
CA ASP A 37 -7.24 2.27 14.84
C ASP A 37 -6.31 1.14 14.35
N ILE A 38 -6.56 0.57 13.17
CA ILE A 38 -5.79 -0.53 12.63
C ILE A 38 -4.68 -0.02 11.72
N LEU A 39 -3.49 -0.58 11.88
CA LEU A 39 -2.32 -0.29 11.08
C LEU A 39 -1.98 -1.48 10.18
N PHE A 40 -1.70 -1.20 8.91
CA PHE A 40 -1.24 -2.20 7.94
C PHE A 40 0.00 -1.70 7.21
N GLU A 41 0.85 -2.66 6.85
CA GLU A 41 1.90 -2.48 5.84
C GLU A 41 1.64 -3.40 4.64
N CYS A 42 1.94 -2.89 3.46
CA CYS A 42 1.84 -3.61 2.20
C CYS A 42 3.14 -3.39 1.41
N PRO A 43 4.09 -4.34 1.47
CA PRO A 43 5.31 -4.26 0.69
C PRO A 43 4.99 -4.43 -0.80
N PHE A 44 5.51 -3.53 -1.61
CA PHE A 44 5.38 -3.52 -3.06
C PHE A 44 6.75 -3.29 -3.69
N ASN A 45 7.22 -4.26 -4.47
CA ASN A 45 8.43 -4.11 -5.25
C ASN A 45 8.06 -4.18 -6.74
N PRO A 46 8.13 -3.06 -7.49
CA PRO A 46 7.80 -3.09 -8.91
C PRO A 46 8.89 -3.79 -9.74
N SER A 47 10.13 -3.95 -9.26
CA SER A 47 11.21 -4.58 -10.04
C SER A 47 11.00 -6.07 -10.28
N ILE A 48 10.23 -6.75 -9.44
CA ILE A 48 10.00 -8.20 -9.55
C ILE A 48 8.86 -8.57 -10.50
N ILE A 49 8.06 -7.59 -10.93
CA ILE A 49 6.92 -7.82 -11.82
C ILE A 49 7.46 -7.88 -13.27
N PRO A 50 7.12 -8.91 -14.06
CA PRO A 50 7.50 -8.99 -15.48
C PRO A 50 7.05 -7.75 -16.26
N GLN A 51 7.87 -7.32 -17.22
CA GLN A 51 7.67 -6.07 -17.97
C GLN A 51 6.35 -6.04 -18.75
N ASP A 52 5.88 -7.20 -19.21
CA ASP A 52 4.62 -7.41 -19.93
C ASP A 52 3.39 -7.44 -19.00
N LEU A 53 3.59 -7.64 -17.69
CA LEU A 53 2.52 -7.74 -16.70
C LEU A 53 2.38 -6.47 -15.84
N ILE A 54 3.42 -5.63 -15.77
CA ILE A 54 3.37 -4.40 -15.00
C ILE A 54 2.70 -3.27 -15.79
N SER A 55 1.77 -2.58 -15.16
CA SER A 55 1.19 -1.34 -15.67
C SER A 55 1.31 -0.25 -14.60
N ILE A 56 2.19 0.72 -14.84
CA ILE A 56 2.28 1.94 -14.05
C ILE A 56 1.73 3.07 -14.93
N PRO A 57 0.60 3.70 -14.56
CA PRO A 57 -0.04 4.70 -15.41
C PRO A 57 0.74 6.02 -15.39
N ASP A 58 0.74 6.72 -16.52
CA ASP A 58 1.22 8.09 -16.59
C ASP A 58 0.26 9.06 -15.91
N LEU A 59 0.84 10.00 -15.16
CA LEU A 59 0.09 11.10 -14.57
C LEU A 59 0.00 12.26 -15.57
N THR A 60 -1.20 12.43 -16.11
CA THR A 60 -1.59 13.48 -17.06
C THR A 60 -2.00 14.78 -16.38
N ASN A 61 -2.33 14.77 -15.08
CA ASN A 61 -2.64 15.97 -14.31
C ASN A 61 -2.44 15.78 -12.80
N ALA A 62 -2.31 16.91 -12.09
CA ALA A 62 -2.02 16.96 -10.65
C ALA A 62 -3.17 16.47 -9.73
N ASN A 63 -4.38 16.24 -10.27
CA ASN A 63 -5.55 15.82 -9.51
C ASN A 63 -5.85 14.33 -9.63
N GLN A 64 -5.11 13.59 -10.46
CA GLN A 64 -5.25 12.14 -10.58
C GLN A 64 -4.93 11.46 -9.24
N ARG A 65 -5.69 10.41 -8.95
CA ARG A 65 -5.58 9.63 -7.72
C ARG A 65 -5.54 8.15 -8.07
N MET A 66 -4.69 7.41 -7.39
CA MET A 66 -4.66 5.95 -7.45
C MET A 66 -5.80 5.39 -6.60
N VAL A 67 -6.59 4.49 -7.17
CA VAL A 67 -7.62 3.72 -6.46
C VAL A 67 -6.95 2.51 -5.81
N VAL A 68 -7.37 2.19 -4.58
CA VAL A 68 -7.00 0.99 -3.85
C VAL A 68 -8.27 0.22 -3.54
N ASP A 69 -8.32 -1.03 -3.99
CA ASP A 69 -9.40 -1.97 -3.71
C ASP A 69 -9.01 -2.93 -2.59
N MET A 70 -9.59 -2.71 -1.41
CA MET A 70 -9.35 -3.54 -0.24
C MET A 70 -10.36 -4.69 -0.16
N HIS A 71 -9.83 -5.91 -0.12
CA HIS A 71 -10.56 -7.15 0.09
C HIS A 71 -10.23 -7.71 1.48
N VAL A 72 -11.22 -7.78 2.36
CA VAL A 72 -11.05 -8.28 3.73
C VAL A 72 -11.57 -9.71 3.80
N ILE A 73 -10.66 -10.66 3.96
CA ILE A 73 -10.95 -12.09 4.05
C ILE A 73 -10.59 -12.56 5.45
N ASP A 74 -11.56 -13.19 6.13
CA ASP A 74 -11.33 -13.96 7.35
C ASP A 74 -10.72 -15.31 6.98
N THR A 75 -9.51 -15.57 7.45
CA THR A 75 -8.76 -16.78 7.08
C THR A 75 -9.24 -18.04 7.78
N ASP A 76 -9.95 -17.92 8.91
CA ASP A 76 -10.43 -19.09 9.64
C ASP A 76 -11.70 -19.65 9.00
N THR A 77 -12.55 -18.75 8.50
CA THR A 77 -13.80 -19.12 7.83
C THR A 77 -13.71 -19.07 6.30
N ASN A 78 -12.62 -18.57 5.74
CA ASN A 78 -12.43 -18.25 4.31
C ASN A 78 -13.50 -17.32 3.73
N ASN A 79 -14.18 -16.53 4.57
CA ASN A 79 -15.24 -15.63 4.12
C ASN A 79 -14.68 -14.27 3.70
N LEU A 80 -15.21 -13.72 2.61
CA LEU A 80 -15.04 -12.31 2.24
C LEU A 80 -15.94 -11.43 3.13
N CYS A 81 -15.37 -10.80 4.14
CA CYS A 81 -16.09 -10.04 5.16
C CYS A 81 -16.39 -8.59 4.75
N ALA A 82 -15.52 -7.98 3.93
CA ALA A 82 -15.71 -6.63 3.42
C ALA A 82 -15.01 -6.39 2.07
N LEU A 83 -15.60 -5.49 1.30
CA LEU A 83 -15.01 -4.86 0.11
C LEU A 83 -15.04 -3.35 0.31
N ARG A 84 -13.93 -2.66 0.05
CA ARG A 84 -13.87 -1.21 0.13
C ARG A 84 -12.86 -0.64 -0.83
N SER A 85 -13.34 0.22 -1.73
CA SER A 85 -12.50 1.02 -2.61
C SER A 85 -12.29 2.41 -2.03
N PHE A 86 -11.07 2.94 -2.14
CA PHE A 86 -10.76 4.31 -1.77
C PHE A 86 -9.61 4.85 -2.61
N THR A 87 -9.47 6.17 -2.68
CA THR A 87 -8.38 6.80 -3.43
C THR A 87 -7.28 7.28 -2.50
N LEU A 88 -6.03 7.16 -2.94
CA LEU A 88 -4.92 7.87 -2.32
C LEU A 88 -5.03 9.39 -2.57
N ALA A 89 -4.39 10.19 -1.71
CA ALA A 89 -4.25 11.62 -1.96
C ALA A 89 -3.45 11.88 -3.25
N PRO A 90 -3.76 12.92 -4.06
CA PRO A 90 -3.05 13.16 -5.31
C PRO A 90 -1.52 13.26 -5.14
N VAL A 91 -1.07 14.00 -4.12
CA VAL A 91 0.37 14.13 -3.79
C VAL A 91 1.00 12.80 -3.42
N LEU A 92 0.24 11.89 -2.79
CA LEU A 92 0.74 10.56 -2.45
C LEU A 92 0.80 9.67 -3.69
N THR A 93 -0.20 9.73 -4.56
CA THR A 93 -0.24 9.04 -5.85
C THR A 93 0.95 9.42 -6.71
N GLU A 94 1.22 10.72 -6.87
CA GLU A 94 2.36 11.24 -7.61
C GLU A 94 3.68 10.65 -7.08
N LYS A 95 3.92 10.82 -5.78
CA LYS A 95 5.14 10.32 -5.14
C LYS A 95 5.33 8.82 -5.31
N PHE A 96 4.24 8.05 -5.18
CA PHE A 96 4.26 6.61 -5.32
C PHE A 96 4.63 6.18 -6.74
N ILE A 97 3.95 6.74 -7.75
CA ILE A 97 4.20 6.43 -9.16
C ILE A 97 5.63 6.83 -9.56
N THR A 98 6.09 8.02 -9.16
CA THR A 98 7.47 8.45 -9.43
C THR A 98 8.50 7.49 -8.82
N HIS A 99 8.30 7.03 -7.58
CA HIS A 99 9.20 6.05 -6.96
C HIS A 99 9.14 4.69 -7.65
N ALA A 100 7.94 4.22 -8.00
CA ALA A 100 7.78 2.94 -8.68
C ALA A 100 8.48 2.92 -10.04
N ASN A 101 8.33 4.00 -10.83
CA ASN A 101 9.03 4.15 -12.11
C ASN A 101 10.55 4.19 -11.93
N LYS A 102 11.06 4.96 -10.97
CA LYS A 102 12.50 5.02 -10.68
C LYS A 102 13.09 3.64 -10.32
N ILE A 103 12.37 2.84 -9.54
CA ILE A 103 12.79 1.47 -9.22
C ILE A 103 12.82 0.60 -10.48
N ARG A 104 11.84 0.75 -11.39
CA ARG A 104 11.82 0.01 -12.66
C ARG A 104 12.98 0.38 -13.58
N GLU A 105 13.28 1.67 -13.73
CA GLU A 105 14.38 2.17 -14.56
C GLU A 105 15.75 1.63 -14.09
N THR A 106 15.88 1.35 -12.79
CA THR A 106 17.11 0.84 -12.18
C THR A 106 17.11 -0.67 -11.96
N ALA A 107 16.07 -1.36 -12.40
CA ALA A 107 15.95 -2.80 -12.25
C ALA A 107 16.83 -3.52 -13.29
N ASN A 108 18.06 -3.85 -12.93
CA ASN A 108 18.80 -4.91 -13.62
C ASN A 108 18.10 -6.26 -13.39
N VAL A 109 18.12 -7.15 -14.39
CA VAL A 109 17.44 -8.47 -14.43
C VAL A 109 17.81 -9.40 -13.24
N ILE A 110 18.87 -9.06 -12.50
CA ILE A 110 19.33 -9.81 -11.33
C ILE A 110 18.60 -9.30 -10.09
N CYS A 111 17.61 -10.08 -9.63
CA CYS A 111 17.04 -9.95 -8.29
C CYS A 111 18.08 -10.41 -7.26
N GLU A 112 18.94 -9.51 -6.81
CA GLU A 112 19.71 -9.76 -5.60
C GLU A 112 18.78 -9.64 -4.38
N PRO A 113 18.90 -10.53 -3.38
CA PRO A 113 18.14 -10.40 -2.15
C PRO A 113 18.54 -9.10 -1.47
N GLU A 114 17.64 -8.13 -1.48
CA GLU A 114 17.89 -6.87 -0.80
C GLU A 114 17.91 -7.07 0.70
N ASN A 115 18.84 -6.38 1.37
CA ASN A 115 18.88 -6.28 2.83
C ASN A 115 17.72 -5.40 3.31
N ILE A 116 16.49 -5.93 3.27
CA ILE A 116 15.33 -5.33 3.91
C ILE A 116 15.60 -5.35 5.41
N ARG A 117 15.70 -4.17 6.01
CA ARG A 117 15.87 -4.07 7.47
C ARG A 117 14.51 -4.34 8.08
N HIS A 118 14.42 -5.43 8.84
CA HIS A 118 13.24 -5.66 9.66
C HIS A 118 13.03 -4.47 10.60
N GLN A 119 11.92 -3.77 10.43
CA GLN A 119 11.49 -2.66 11.27
C GLN A 119 10.10 -2.98 11.78
N SER A 120 9.81 -2.60 13.02
CA SER A 120 8.44 -2.73 13.53
C SER A 120 7.51 -1.76 12.80
N LEU A 121 6.27 -2.18 12.58
CA LEU A 121 5.21 -1.37 11.98
C LEU A 121 5.12 0.02 12.65
N ILE A 122 5.14 0.07 13.97
CA ILE A 122 5.10 1.32 14.76
C ILE A 122 6.25 2.27 14.37
N SER A 123 7.46 1.74 14.16
CA SER A 123 8.62 2.55 13.75
C SER A 123 8.43 3.14 12.34
N MET A 124 7.89 2.35 11.42
CA MET A 124 7.61 2.78 10.05
C MET A 124 6.56 3.91 10.04
N PHE A 125 5.51 3.80 10.85
CA PHE A 125 4.48 4.83 10.99
C PHE A 125 4.98 6.13 11.65
N LYS A 126 6.03 6.07 12.48
CA LYS A 126 6.65 7.28 13.06
C LYS A 126 7.44 8.10 12.05
N THR A 127 8.00 7.44 11.04
CA THR A 127 8.85 8.10 10.03
C THR A 127 8.08 8.47 8.77
N ALA A 128 7.00 7.75 8.45
CA ALA A 128 6.18 8.01 7.29
C ALA A 128 5.33 9.28 7.45
N LYS A 129 5.30 10.09 6.39
CA LYS A 129 4.29 11.15 6.26
C LYS A 129 2.98 10.55 5.75
N LEU A 130 1.93 10.60 6.56
CA LEU A 130 0.60 10.10 6.22
C LEU A 130 -0.31 11.21 5.68
N TYR A 131 -1.08 10.87 4.66
CA TYR A 131 -2.05 11.74 4.00
C TYR A 131 -3.44 11.18 4.17
N LYS A 132 -4.44 12.06 4.37
CA LYS A 132 -5.85 11.65 4.38
C LYS A 132 -6.22 11.10 3.00
N CYS A 133 -6.87 9.94 2.99
CA CYS A 133 -7.28 9.21 1.79
C CYS A 133 -8.81 9.00 1.79
N GLY A 134 -9.33 8.59 0.64
CA GLY A 134 -10.76 8.57 0.34
C GLY A 134 -11.23 9.89 -0.30
N VAL A 135 -12.23 9.77 -1.17
CA VAL A 135 -13.04 10.89 -1.67
C VAL A 135 -14.19 11.11 -0.71
#